data_AF-A0A847BX01-F1
#
_entry.id   AF-A0A847BX01-F1
#
_cell.length_a   1.000
_cell.length_b   1.000
_cell.length_c   1.000
_cell.angle_alpha   90.00
_cell.angle_beta   90.00
_cell.angle_gamma   90.00
#
_symmetry.space_group_name_H-M   'P 1'
#
loop_
_entity.id
_entity.type
_entity.pdbx_description
1 polymer ?
#
loop_
_entity_poly.entity_id
_entity_poly.type
_entity_poly.pdbx_seq_one_letter_code
_entity_poly.pdbx_strand_id
1 'polypeptide(L)'
;MPTINFNSFPLALAPLAGFTDLPFRQVAKRFGADVTVSEMISANALAHGSKKTFHMLEKAPLETPYIIQLAGSDPDILKAAVEILNEKEGIDGIDLNCG
;
A
#
# COMPACT_ATOMS: atom_id res chain seq x y z
N MET A 1 -15.47 10.47 -3.37
CA MET A 1 -14.13 9.88 -3.59
C MET A 1 -14.30 8.58 -4.37
N PRO A 2 -13.33 8.18 -5.21
CA PRO A 2 -13.33 6.84 -5.80
C PRO A 2 -13.37 5.80 -4.67
N THR A 3 -14.25 4.80 -4.79
CA THR A 3 -14.40 3.72 -3.81
C THR A 3 -14.41 2.39 -4.54
N ILE A 4 -14.07 1.31 -3.83
CA ILE A 4 -14.10 -0.03 -4.41
C ILE A 4 -15.56 -0.45 -4.62
N ASN A 5 -15.95 -0.73 -5.86
CA ASN A 5 -17.29 -1.23 -6.19
C ASN A 5 -17.34 -2.75 -6.07
N PHE A 6 -17.89 -3.24 -4.96
CA PHE A 6 -18.04 -4.67 -4.70
C PHE A 6 -19.22 -5.33 -5.42
N ASN A 7 -20.05 -4.58 -6.17
CA ASN A 7 -21.09 -5.16 -7.04
C ASN A 7 -20.53 -5.67 -8.38
N SER A 8 -19.27 -5.36 -8.68
CA SER A 8 -18.50 -5.88 -9.81
C SER A 8 -17.28 -6.64 -9.30
N PHE A 9 -16.55 -7.35 -10.18
CA PHE A 9 -15.28 -7.97 -9.82
C PHE A 9 -14.16 -6.90 -9.82
N PRO A 10 -13.63 -6.49 -8.66
CA PRO A 10 -12.60 -5.46 -8.61
C PRO A 10 -11.26 -5.99 -9.11
N LEU A 11 -10.61 -5.21 -9.97
CA LEU A 11 -9.27 -5.50 -10.48
C LEU A 11 -8.22 -4.82 -9.60
N ALA A 12 -7.65 -5.58 -8.68
CA ALA A 12 -6.53 -5.14 -7.85
C ALA A 12 -5.19 -5.45 -8.54
N LEU A 13 -4.32 -4.45 -8.64
CA LEU A 13 -2.92 -4.69 -8.96
C LEU A 13 -2.23 -5.36 -7.77
N ALA A 14 -1.71 -6.57 -7.99
CA ALA A 14 -1.00 -7.32 -6.96
C ALA A 14 0.31 -6.62 -6.52
N PRO A 15 0.71 -6.75 -5.24
CA PRO A 15 1.97 -6.22 -4.74
C PRO A 15 3.16 -7.09 -5.17
N LEU A 16 4.14 -6.49 -5.86
CA LEU A 16 5.37 -7.16 -6.26
C LEU A 16 6.57 -6.29 -5.87
N ALA A 17 7.34 -6.76 -4.89
CA ALA A 17 8.56 -6.07 -4.44
C ALA A 17 9.57 -5.89 -5.59
N GLY A 18 10.03 -4.66 -5.77
CA GLY A 18 10.93 -4.26 -6.86
C GLY A 18 10.22 -3.94 -8.19
N PHE A 19 8.89 -4.06 -8.27
CA PHE A 19 8.13 -3.82 -9.51
C PHE A 19 6.97 -2.85 -9.33
N THR A 20 6.11 -3.03 -8.32
CA THR A 20 4.92 -2.18 -8.12
C THR A 20 5.25 -0.89 -7.37
N ASP A 21 6.25 -0.17 -7.86
CA ASP A 21 6.62 1.17 -7.41
C ASP A 21 5.60 2.22 -7.89
N LEU A 22 5.74 3.46 -7.42
CA LEU A 22 4.79 4.54 -7.70
C LEU A 22 4.56 4.76 -9.22
N PRO A 23 5.61 4.88 -10.07
CA PRO A 23 5.42 4.99 -11.52
C PRO A 23 4.63 3.83 -12.13
N PHE A 24 4.95 2.58 -11.77
CA PHE A 24 4.26 1.42 -12.32
C PHE A 24 2.78 1.39 -11.92
N ARG A 25 2.48 1.63 -10.63
CA ARG A 25 1.10 1.66 -10.13
C ARG A 25 0.28 2.78 -10.78
N GLN A 26 0.89 3.95 -11.02
CA GLN A 26 0.24 5.03 -11.74
C GLN A 26 -0.15 4.62 -13.17
N VAL A 27 0.72 3.89 -13.88
CA VAL A 27 0.40 3.36 -15.22
C VAL A 27 -0.73 2.33 -15.11
N ALA A 28 -0.64 1.35 -14.21
CA ALA A 28 -1.70 0.35 -14.02
C ALA A 28 -3.07 0.99 -13.77
N LYS A 29 -3.12 2.02 -12.92
CA LYS A 29 -4.33 2.80 -12.64
C LYS A 29 -4.90 3.48 -13.89
N ARG A 30 -4.04 4.09 -14.73
CA ARG A 30 -4.45 4.71 -16.01
C ARG A 30 -5.06 3.69 -16.99
N PHE A 31 -4.67 2.42 -16.90
CA PHE A 31 -5.13 1.36 -17.80
C PHE A 31 -6.25 0.49 -17.20
N GLY A 32 -6.84 0.89 -16.06
CA GLY A 32 -8.07 0.29 -15.55
C GLY A 32 -7.92 -0.59 -14.31
N ALA A 33 -6.80 -0.53 -13.58
CA ALA A 33 -6.77 -1.09 -12.23
C ALA A 33 -7.71 -0.32 -11.31
N ASP A 34 -8.61 -1.02 -10.62
CA ASP A 34 -9.54 -0.43 -9.66
C ASP A 34 -8.83 -0.04 -8.38
N VAL A 35 -7.85 -0.85 -7.95
CA VAL A 35 -7.10 -0.68 -6.71
C VAL A 35 -5.62 -0.93 -6.98
N THR A 36 -4.74 -0.11 -6.40
CA THR A 36 -3.30 -0.37 -6.38
C THR A 36 -2.85 -0.72 -4.98
N VAL A 37 -1.93 -1.68 -4.88
CA VAL A 37 -1.27 -2.07 -3.62
C VAL A 37 0.20 -1.69 -3.73
N SER A 38 0.79 -1.16 -2.66
CA SER A 38 2.22 -0.86 -2.59
C SER A 38 3.07 -2.11 -2.83
N GLU A 39 4.37 -1.92 -3.04
CA GLU A 39 5.32 -2.99 -2.77
C GLU A 39 5.18 -3.48 -1.32
N MET A 40 5.70 -4.69 -1.02
CA MET A 40 5.72 -5.22 0.33
C MET A 40 6.58 -4.34 1.25
N ILE A 41 5.96 -3.77 2.29
CA ILE A 41 6.60 -2.91 3.27
C ILE A 41 6.92 -3.70 4.54
N SER A 42 8.19 -3.71 4.95
CA SER A 42 8.57 -4.27 6.25
C SER A 42 8.02 -3.41 7.39
N ALA A 43 7.19 -4.00 8.26
CA ALA A 43 6.68 -3.34 9.46
C ALA A 43 7.81 -2.93 10.41
N ASN A 44 8.84 -3.77 10.56
CA ASN A 44 10.05 -3.45 11.32
C ASN A 44 10.75 -2.20 10.79
N ALA A 45 11.01 -2.14 9.48
CA ALA A 45 11.69 -0.99 8.89
C ALA A 45 10.88 0.30 9.05
N LEU A 46 9.55 0.21 8.90
CA LEU A 46 8.67 1.35 9.09
C LEU A 46 8.67 1.84 10.54
N ALA A 47 8.48 0.93 11.51
CA ALA A 47 8.47 1.24 12.94
C ALA A 47 9.79 1.85 13.42
N HIS A 48 10.93 1.50 12.81
CA HIS A 48 12.25 2.03 13.13
C HIS A 48 12.64 3.28 12.34
N GLY A 49 11.74 3.92 11.61
CA GLY A 49 12.05 5.21 10.98
C GLY A 49 12.81 5.12 9.64
N SER A 50 12.79 3.98 8.96
CA SER A 50 13.54 3.79 7.70
C SER A 50 13.09 4.80 6.63
N LYS A 51 13.98 5.74 6.27
CA LYS A 51 13.71 6.76 5.23
C LYS A 51 13.30 6.14 3.89
N LYS A 52 13.97 5.05 3.50
CA LYS A 52 13.62 4.29 2.29
C LYS A 52 12.19 3.79 2.36
N THR A 53 11.79 3.22 3.50
CA THR A 53 10.45 2.68 3.69
C THR A 53 9.39 3.77 3.68
N PHE A 54 9.67 4.93 4.29
CA PHE A 54 8.76 6.09 4.20
C PHE A 54 8.57 6.60 2.78
N HIS A 55 9.64 6.61 1.96
CA HIS A 55 9.53 6.97 0.55
C HIS A 55 8.63 6.00 -0.24
N MET A 56 8.68 4.71 0.08
CA MET A 56 7.82 3.71 -0.57
C MET A 56 6.32 3.88 -0.25
N LEU A 57 5.96 4.66 0.77
CA LEU A 57 4.56 4.98 1.10
C LEU A 57 3.95 6.04 0.17
N GLU A 58 4.75 6.69 -0.67
CA GLU A 58 4.27 7.75 -1.55
C GLU A 58 3.19 7.24 -2.52
N LYS A 59 2.22 8.12 -2.78
CA LYS A 59 1.06 7.87 -3.64
C LYS A 59 1.04 8.86 -4.80
N ALA A 60 0.78 8.39 -6.02
CA ALA A 60 0.49 9.25 -7.16
C ALA A 60 -0.98 9.75 -7.14
N PRO A 61 -1.28 10.93 -7.72
CA PRO A 61 -2.63 11.54 -7.64
C PRO A 61 -3.80 10.68 -8.13
N LEU A 62 -3.55 9.75 -9.05
CA LEU A 62 -4.59 8.88 -9.63
C LEU A 62 -4.88 7.63 -8.79
N GLU A 63 -4.02 7.27 -7.83
CA GLU A 63 -4.02 5.92 -7.25
C GLU A 63 -5.18 5.60 -6.31
N THR A 64 -6.05 6.55 -5.95
CA THR A 64 -7.18 6.28 -5.06
C THR A 64 -8.18 5.27 -5.69
N PRO A 65 -8.53 4.14 -5.03
CA PRO A 65 -8.02 3.65 -3.74
C PRO A 65 -6.61 3.02 -3.79
N TYR A 66 -5.76 3.40 -2.82
CA TYR A 66 -4.39 2.91 -2.63
C TYR A 66 -4.21 2.18 -1.29
N ILE A 67 -3.68 0.96 -1.33
CA ILE A 67 -3.48 0.09 -0.17
C ILE A 67 -1.99 -0.09 0.12
N ILE A 68 -1.59 -0.05 1.39
CA ILE A 68 -0.24 -0.45 1.82
C ILE A 68 -0.24 -1.91 2.25
N GLN A 69 0.65 -2.73 1.67
CA GLN A 69 0.90 -4.09 2.16
C GLN A 69 2.04 -4.10 3.18
N LEU A 70 1.73 -4.48 4.42
CA LEU A 70 2.72 -4.72 5.47
C LEU A 70 3.16 -6.18 5.51
N ALA A 71 4.42 -6.40 5.87
CA ALA A 71 4.98 -7.70 6.22
C ALA A 71 5.68 -7.63 7.58
N GLY A 72 5.34 -8.56 8.46
CA GLY A 72 5.87 -8.67 9.80
C GLY A 72 5.17 -9.78 10.58
N SER A 73 5.76 -10.20 11.69
CA SER A 73 5.25 -11.29 12.53
C SER A 73 5.07 -10.90 14.00
N ASP A 74 5.71 -9.82 14.45
CA ASP A 74 5.59 -9.30 15.81
C ASP A 74 4.36 -8.37 15.89
N PRO A 75 3.34 -8.71 16.71
CA PRO A 75 2.14 -7.89 16.85
C PRO A 75 2.39 -6.46 17.33
N ASP A 76 3.36 -6.24 18.22
CA ASP A 76 3.66 -4.92 18.76
C ASP A 76 4.32 -4.03 17.68
N ILE A 77 5.20 -4.62 16.87
CA ILE A 77 5.78 -3.94 15.71
C ILE A 77 4.73 -3.65 14.64
N LEU A 78 3.85 -4.60 14.34
CA LEU A 78 2.76 -4.42 13.37
C LEU A 78 1.83 -3.29 13.83
N LYS A 79 1.47 -3.25 15.11
CA LYS A 79 0.68 -2.17 15.69
C LYS A 79 1.36 -0.81 15.50
N ALA A 80 2.63 -0.69 15.88
CA ALA A 80 3.38 0.56 15.72
C ALA A 80 3.45 1.01 14.24
N ALA A 81 3.65 0.07 13.32
CA ALA A 81 3.63 0.35 11.88
C ALA A 81 2.26 0.85 11.41
N VAL A 82 1.17 0.22 11.84
CA VAL A 82 -0.21 0.65 11.51
C VAL A 82 -0.52 2.04 12.08
N GLU A 83 -0.09 2.33 13.31
CA GLU A 83 -0.25 3.66 13.92
C GLU A 83 0.44 4.74 13.09
N ILE A 84 1.67 4.49 12.61
CA ILE A 84 2.38 5.38 11.69
C ILE A 84 1.61 5.57 10.37
N LEU A 85 1.03 4.51 9.80
CA LEU A 85 0.25 4.61 8.57
C LEU A 85 -1.04 5.42 8.77
N ASN A 86 -1.69 5.33 9.94
CA ASN A 86 -2.90 6.09 10.24
C ASN A 86 -2.67 7.61 10.32
N GLU A 87 -1.43 8.05 10.54
CA GLU A 87 -1.05 9.47 10.50
C GLU A 87 -0.82 10.00 9.07
N LYS A 88 -0.90 9.13 8.05
CA LYS A 88 -0.62 9.47 6.65
C LYS A 88 -1.92 9.63 5.87
N GLU A 89 -2.05 10.77 5.20
CA GLU A 89 -3.15 10.99 4.28
C GLU A 89 -3.01 10.18 2.99
N GLY A 90 -4.14 9.79 2.41
CA GLY A 90 -4.20 9.16 1.09
C GLY A 90 -3.95 7.65 1.07
N ILE A 91 -3.75 7.01 2.23
CA ILE A 91 -3.80 5.55 2.36
C ILE A 91 -5.27 5.15 2.60
N ASP A 92 -5.81 4.32 1.71
CA ASP A 92 -7.23 3.93 1.71
C ASP A 92 -7.45 2.53 2.31
N GLY A 93 -6.37 1.79 2.59
CA GLY A 93 -6.42 0.49 3.24
C GLY A 93 -5.05 -0.04 3.64
N ILE A 94 -5.05 -1.06 4.49
CA ILE A 94 -3.87 -1.78 4.95
C ILE A 94 -4.10 -3.27 4.71
N ASP A 95 -3.14 -3.92 4.07
CA ASP A 95 -3.08 -5.35 3.82
C ASP A 95 -1.94 -5.97 4.65
N LEU A 96 -2.12 -7.21 5.10
CA LEU A 96 -1.08 -7.98 5.79
C LEU A 96 -0.66 -9.15 4.92
N ASN A 97 0.61 -9.16 4.52
CA ASN A 97 1.18 -10.26 3.77
C ASN A 97 1.31 -11.50 4.67
N CYS A 98 0.57 -12.56 4.32
CA CYS A 98 0.60 -13.88 4.94
C CYS A 98 0.94 -14.98 3.91
N GLY A 99 1.58 -14.60 2.80
CA GLY A 99 1.97 -15.50 1.72
C GLY A 99 3.32 -16.18 1.93
#